data_AF-A0A927B1V7-F1
#
_entry.id   AF-A0A927B1V7-F1
#
_cell.length_a   1.000
_cell.length_b   1.000
_cell.length_c   1.000
_cell.angle_alpha   90.00
_cell.angle_beta   90.00
_cell.angle_gamma   90.00
#
_symmetry.space_group_name_H-M   'P 1'
#
loop_
_entity.id
_entity.type
_entity.pdbx_description
1 polymer ?
#
loop_
_entity_poly.entity_id
_entity_poly.type
_entity_poly.pdbx_seq_one_letter_code
_entity_poly.pdbx_strand_id
1 'polypeptide(L)'
;MTDIILPISSNTKGIPVVSTLDFCEGLGINHKSLLDTIRTYLSAIESGFGQVAFETATVRNSVGAANQIVFARLTEDQALFVGTLSRNSERVVEFKSVLVRSFAEARRRALQPQLPQTFKEALVALLGQVEQNERLQAENETLRPKAQYADAVLSSETELTTTVIGKELGMSAIALHKKLHAIGVIWKQRGIWVLYSKHEAQGYAVLKTHPYTDSQGKPQTKHYLVWTEKGRLFIHSKLNPAFRTADLAYPVNQLGIA
;
A
#
# COMPACT_ATOMS: atom_id res chain seq x y z
N MET A 1 1.35 40.53 18.49
CA MET A 1 1.86 40.35 17.11
C MET A 1 0.71 39.77 16.31
N THR A 2 0.15 40.55 15.41
CA THR A 2 -0.87 40.07 14.46
C THR A 2 -0.23 38.94 13.65
N ASP A 3 -0.81 37.74 13.67
CA ASP A 3 -0.37 36.63 12.83
C ASP A 3 -0.65 36.99 11.37
N ILE A 4 0.30 37.65 10.73
CA ILE A 4 0.24 37.95 9.30
C ILE A 4 0.42 36.63 8.56
N ILE A 5 -0.64 36.18 7.91
CA ILE A 5 -0.66 34.99 7.05
C ILE A 5 -0.84 35.47 5.61
N LEU A 6 -0.05 34.94 4.69
CA LEU A 6 -0.21 35.23 3.26
C LEU A 6 -1.48 34.56 2.74
N PRO A 7 -2.25 35.22 1.85
CA PRO A 7 -3.42 34.61 1.25
C PRO A 7 -3.01 33.45 0.33
N ILE A 8 -3.26 32.22 0.79
CA ILE A 8 -3.05 31.01 0.00
C ILE A 8 -4.37 30.60 -0.63
N SER A 9 -4.41 30.58 -1.96
CA SER A 9 -5.54 30.09 -2.77
C SER A 9 -5.29 28.66 -3.24
N SER A 10 -6.32 27.93 -3.66
CA SER A 10 -6.14 26.64 -4.34
C SER A 10 -6.20 26.81 -5.85
N ASN A 11 -5.30 26.16 -6.59
CA ASN A 11 -5.37 26.11 -8.05
C ASN A 11 -6.47 25.13 -8.53
N THR A 12 -6.64 24.99 -9.85
CA THR A 12 -7.62 24.08 -10.47
C THR A 12 -7.47 22.61 -10.07
N LYS A 13 -6.30 22.20 -9.55
CA LYS A 13 -6.00 20.86 -9.06
C LYS A 13 -6.14 20.71 -7.54
N GLY A 14 -6.63 21.75 -6.85
CA GLY A 14 -6.75 21.77 -5.39
C GLY A 14 -5.43 21.98 -4.65
N ILE A 15 -4.33 22.27 -5.36
CA ILE A 15 -3.01 22.48 -4.75
C ILE A 15 -2.93 23.92 -4.21
N PRO A 16 -2.47 24.13 -2.96
CA PRO A 16 -2.25 25.46 -2.41
C PRO A 16 -1.21 26.26 -3.21
N VAL A 17 -1.53 27.49 -3.55
CA VAL A 17 -0.69 28.42 -4.32
C VAL A 17 -0.76 29.85 -3.77
N VAL A 18 0.35 30.57 -3.86
CA VAL A 18 0.46 32.01 -3.53
C VAL A 18 0.59 32.82 -4.82
N SER A 19 0.00 34.02 -4.85
CA SER A 19 0.17 34.93 -5.97
C SER A 19 1.48 35.71 -5.83
N THR A 20 2.15 35.95 -6.95
CA THR A 20 3.34 36.83 -7.00
C THR A 20 3.06 38.27 -6.56
N LEU A 21 1.80 38.73 -6.56
CA LEU A 21 1.42 40.04 -6.04
C LEU A 21 1.59 40.07 -4.51
N ASP A 22 1.00 39.09 -3.81
CA ASP A 22 1.09 38.95 -2.35
C ASP A 22 2.54 38.66 -1.92
N PHE A 23 3.25 37.89 -2.74
CA PHE A 23 4.67 37.60 -2.54
C PHE A 23 5.53 38.87 -2.61
N CYS A 24 5.25 39.78 -3.55
CA CYS A 24 5.96 41.05 -3.67
C CYS A 24 5.64 42.02 -2.54
N GLU A 25 4.37 42.08 -2.11
CA GLU A 25 3.94 42.90 -0.99
C GLU A 25 4.68 42.50 0.30
N GLY A 26 4.76 41.19 0.58
CA GLY A 26 5.49 40.65 1.71
C GLY A 26 6.99 40.97 1.64
N LEU A 27 7.63 40.74 0.49
CA LEU A 27 9.06 41.03 0.29
C LEU A 27 9.39 42.53 0.20
N GLY A 28 8.41 43.39 -0.08
CA GLY A 28 8.63 44.82 -0.32
C GLY A 28 9.42 45.10 -1.60
N ILE A 29 9.25 44.28 -2.63
CA ILE A 29 9.95 44.40 -3.93
C ILE A 29 8.98 44.77 -5.05
N ASN A 30 9.51 45.30 -6.15
CA ASN A 30 8.70 45.57 -7.33
C ASN A 30 8.28 44.27 -8.02
N HIS A 31 7.01 44.18 -8.40
CA HIS A 31 6.44 43.01 -9.06
C HIS A 31 7.10 42.66 -10.40
N LYS A 32 7.49 43.66 -11.18
CA LYS A 32 8.22 43.45 -12.43
C LYS A 32 9.56 42.74 -12.18
N SER A 33 10.31 43.18 -11.17
CA SER A 33 11.60 42.57 -10.82
C SER A 33 11.47 41.11 -10.39
N LEU A 34 10.41 40.78 -9.63
CA LEU A 34 10.16 39.38 -9.25
C LEU A 34 9.80 38.53 -10.47
N LEU A 35 8.91 39.01 -11.35
CA LEU A 35 8.53 38.28 -12.56
C LEU A 35 9.72 38.06 -13.50
N ASP A 36 10.58 39.06 -13.64
CA ASP A 36 11.80 38.93 -14.44
C ASP A 36 12.71 37.85 -13.84
N THR A 37 12.87 37.82 -12.51
CA THR A 37 13.62 36.76 -11.81
C THR A 37 12.99 35.38 -12.06
N ILE A 38 11.67 35.25 -11.93
CA ILE A 38 10.95 33.99 -12.19
C ILE A 38 11.15 33.54 -13.63
N ARG A 39 11.08 34.46 -14.60
CA ARG A 39 11.32 34.16 -16.02
C ARG A 39 12.76 33.73 -16.30
N THR A 40 13.74 34.36 -15.65
CA THR A 40 15.16 33.97 -15.75
C THR A 40 15.39 32.54 -15.26
N TYR A 41 14.77 32.16 -14.14
CA TYR A 41 14.94 30.82 -13.54
C TYR A 41 13.81 29.84 -13.88
N LEU A 42 12.98 30.15 -14.87
CA LEU A 42 11.76 29.38 -15.18
C LEU A 42 12.08 27.92 -15.48
N SER A 43 13.10 27.67 -16.31
CA SER A 43 13.51 26.31 -16.65
C SER A 43 13.95 25.50 -15.43
N ALA A 44 14.67 26.10 -14.48
CA ALA A 44 15.07 25.45 -13.25
C ALA A 44 13.86 25.13 -12.36
N ILE A 45 12.94 26.10 -12.22
CA ILE A 45 11.70 25.93 -11.45
C ILE A 45 10.86 24.80 -12.03
N GLU A 46 10.62 24.81 -13.33
CA GLU A 46 9.73 23.85 -13.98
C GLU A 46 10.30 22.44 -14.03
N SER A 47 11.64 22.32 -14.11
CA SER A 47 12.32 21.03 -14.07
C SER A 47 12.22 20.34 -12.70
N GLY A 48 12.21 21.11 -11.60
CA GLY A 48 12.23 20.57 -10.23
C GLY A 48 10.86 20.55 -9.54
N PHE A 49 10.01 21.54 -9.83
CA PHE A 49 8.81 21.84 -9.03
C PHE A 49 7.54 21.98 -9.88
N GLY A 50 7.60 21.64 -11.16
CA GLY A 50 6.47 21.65 -12.10
C GLY A 50 6.18 23.02 -12.73
N GLN A 51 5.27 23.02 -13.70
CA GLN A 51 4.95 24.21 -14.51
C GLN A 51 4.43 25.38 -13.67
N VAL A 52 4.83 26.60 -14.05
CA VAL A 52 4.36 27.84 -13.42
C VAL A 52 3.17 28.40 -14.19
N ALA A 53 2.05 28.61 -13.50
CA ALA A 53 0.86 29.19 -14.11
C ALA A 53 0.92 30.73 -14.05
N PHE A 54 0.75 31.37 -15.21
CA PHE A 54 0.63 32.83 -15.33
C PHE A 54 -0.81 33.22 -15.65
N GLU A 55 -1.33 34.20 -14.91
CA GLU A 55 -2.68 34.74 -15.04
C GLU A 55 -2.59 36.24 -15.37
N THR A 56 -3.59 36.76 -16.07
CA THR A 56 -3.71 38.19 -16.37
C THR A 56 -4.93 38.76 -15.66
N ALA A 57 -4.73 39.77 -14.81
CA ALA A 57 -5.80 40.54 -14.20
C ALA A 57 -5.91 41.93 -14.83
N THR A 58 -7.14 42.40 -15.02
CA THR A 58 -7.40 43.78 -15.45
C THR A 58 -7.57 44.67 -14.22
N VAL A 59 -6.66 45.61 -14.04
CA VAL A 59 -6.70 46.62 -12.97
C VAL A 59 -7.08 47.96 -13.57
N ARG A 60 -8.14 48.57 -13.05
CA ARG A 60 -8.55 49.93 -13.44
C ARG A 60 -7.80 50.94 -12.58
N ASN A 61 -7.17 51.93 -13.21
CA ASN A 61 -6.54 53.03 -12.49
C ASN A 61 -7.60 54.05 -12.00
N SER A 62 -7.18 54.99 -11.15
CA SER A 62 -8.04 56.07 -10.62
C SER A 62 -8.63 56.99 -11.69
N VAL A 63 -8.10 56.92 -12.93
CA VAL A 63 -8.52 57.71 -14.10
C VAL A 63 -9.44 56.89 -15.04
N GLY A 64 -9.84 55.67 -14.63
CA GLY A 64 -10.75 54.81 -15.38
C GLY A 64 -10.12 54.01 -16.52
N ALA A 65 -8.82 54.14 -16.78
CA ALA A 65 -8.10 53.34 -17.76
C ALA A 65 -7.81 51.92 -17.23
N ALA A 66 -8.07 50.92 -18.05
CA ALA A 66 -7.84 49.51 -17.74
C ALA A 66 -6.43 49.08 -18.14
N ASN A 67 -5.61 48.70 -17.16
CA ASN A 67 -4.28 48.14 -17.35
C ASN A 67 -4.31 46.63 -17.10
N GLN A 68 -3.60 45.86 -17.91
CA GLN A 68 -3.44 44.42 -17.69
C GLN A 68 -2.16 44.17 -16.89
N ILE A 69 -2.27 43.40 -15.82
CA ILE A 69 -1.13 42.96 -15.01
C ILE A 69 -1.07 41.44 -15.07
N VAL A 70 0.06 40.92 -15.54
CA VAL A 70 0.35 39.49 -15.56
C VAL A 70 0.99 39.12 -14.23
N PHE A 71 0.52 38.07 -13.55
CA PHE A 71 1.10 37.58 -12.30
C PHE A 71 1.15 36.04 -12.31
N ALA A 72 2.09 35.45 -11.59
CA ALA A 72 2.19 34.00 -11.47
C ALA A 72 1.51 33.48 -10.19
N ARG A 73 1.01 32.23 -10.26
CA ARG A 73 0.56 31.41 -9.13
C ARG A 73 1.65 30.38 -8.82
N LEU A 74 2.30 30.53 -7.67
CA LEU A 74 3.41 29.67 -7.26
C LEU A 74 2.92 28.63 -6.25
N THR A 75 3.25 27.36 -6.47
CA THR A 75 3.10 26.31 -5.45
C THR A 75 4.08 26.54 -4.30
N GLU A 76 3.92 25.79 -3.21
CA GLU A 76 4.81 25.90 -2.04
C GLU A 76 6.29 25.78 -2.42
N ASP A 77 6.67 24.71 -3.12
CA ASP A 77 8.07 24.46 -3.46
C ASP A 77 8.63 25.53 -4.41
N GLN A 78 7.82 25.97 -5.37
CA GLN A 78 8.17 27.06 -6.28
C GLN A 78 8.39 28.38 -5.53
N ALA A 79 7.49 28.72 -4.60
CA ALA A 79 7.55 29.94 -3.80
C ALA A 79 8.75 29.92 -2.83
N LEU A 80 9.04 28.77 -2.20
CA LEU A 80 10.21 28.58 -1.36
C LEU A 80 11.49 28.73 -2.17
N PHE A 81 11.58 28.09 -3.35
CA PHE A 81 12.73 28.22 -4.24
C PHE A 81 12.95 29.67 -4.68
N VAL A 82 11.91 30.38 -5.13
CA VAL A 82 11.98 31.80 -5.48
C VAL A 82 12.42 32.65 -4.28
N GLY A 83 11.98 32.30 -3.07
CA GLY A 83 12.46 32.92 -1.84
C GLY A 83 13.96 32.75 -1.59
N THR A 84 14.57 31.64 -2.05
CA THR A 84 16.03 31.45 -1.93
C THR A 84 16.83 32.38 -2.82
N LEU A 85 16.26 32.83 -3.96
CA LEU A 85 16.89 33.76 -4.90
C LEU A 85 16.87 35.22 -4.41
N SER A 86 16.10 35.52 -3.36
CA SER A 86 16.01 36.87 -2.80
C SER A 86 17.23 37.19 -1.94
N ARG A 87 17.77 38.42 -2.10
CA ARG A 87 18.90 38.92 -1.31
C ARG A 87 18.58 38.82 0.19
N ASN A 88 19.51 38.30 0.98
CA ASN A 88 19.29 38.13 2.42
C ASN A 88 19.13 39.50 3.11
N SER A 89 18.03 39.67 3.85
CA SER A 89 17.69 40.83 4.67
C SER A 89 16.75 40.40 5.79
N GLU A 90 16.64 41.18 6.87
CA GLU A 90 15.73 40.87 7.99
C GLU A 90 14.28 40.69 7.50
N ARG A 91 13.82 41.59 6.61
CA ARG A 91 12.49 41.49 5.97
C ARG A 91 12.29 40.19 5.20
N VAL A 92 13.32 39.72 4.47
CA VAL A 92 13.25 38.47 3.70
C VAL A 92 13.19 37.25 4.63
N VAL A 93 13.89 37.28 5.76
CA VAL A 93 13.83 36.22 6.77
C VAL A 93 12.44 36.16 7.40
N GLU A 94 11.88 37.29 7.82
CA GLU A 94 10.51 37.38 8.34
C GLU A 94 9.48 36.86 7.33
N PHE A 95 9.57 37.33 6.09
CA PHE A 95 8.70 36.88 5.00
C PHE A 95 8.79 35.37 4.77
N LYS A 96 9.98 34.78 4.75
CA LYS A 96 10.16 33.32 4.61
C LYS A 96 9.47 32.56 5.74
N SER A 97 9.55 33.08 6.97
CA SER A 97 8.86 32.48 8.12
C SER A 97 7.33 32.49 7.93
N VAL A 98 6.80 33.62 7.44
CA VAL A 98 5.37 33.80 7.15
C VAL A 98 4.94 32.88 6.01
N LEU A 99 5.74 32.79 4.94
CA LEU A 99 5.48 31.94 3.79
C LEU A 99 5.36 30.47 4.20
N VAL A 100 6.35 29.96 4.94
CA VAL A 100 6.35 28.57 5.45
C VAL A 100 5.14 28.32 6.35
N ARG A 101 4.82 29.24 7.26
CA ARG A 101 3.64 29.11 8.14
C ARG A 101 2.34 29.09 7.34
N SER A 102 2.19 29.98 6.37
CA SER A 102 0.98 30.12 5.55
C SER A 102 0.70 28.84 4.74
N PHE A 103 1.73 28.27 4.12
CA PHE A 103 1.60 27.00 3.42
C PHE A 103 1.35 25.82 4.38
N ALA A 104 2.01 25.80 5.54
CA ALA A 104 1.77 24.76 6.54
C ALA A 104 0.31 24.75 7.01
N GLU A 105 -0.29 25.93 7.24
CA GLU A 105 -1.71 26.04 7.56
C GLU A 105 -2.62 25.63 6.41
N ALA A 106 -2.30 26.04 5.18
CA ALA A 106 -3.06 25.64 3.99
C ALA A 106 -3.07 24.11 3.81
N ARG A 107 -1.91 23.45 3.98
CA ARG A 107 -1.82 21.99 3.99
C ARG A 107 -2.65 21.37 5.10
N ARG A 108 -2.60 21.95 6.31
CA ARG A 108 -3.36 21.43 7.46
C ARG A 108 -4.86 21.50 7.21
N ARG A 109 -5.36 22.59 6.59
CA ARG A 109 -6.77 22.73 6.20
C ARG A 109 -7.17 21.77 5.08
N ALA A 110 -6.26 21.49 4.14
CA ALA A 110 -6.50 20.54 3.06
C ALA A 110 -6.51 19.07 3.54
N LEU A 111 -5.67 18.72 4.52
CA LEU A 111 -5.61 17.36 5.10
C LEU A 111 -6.66 17.12 6.18
N GLN A 112 -7.18 18.16 6.84
CA GLN A 112 -8.27 17.99 7.78
C GLN A 112 -9.54 17.61 7.01
N PRO A 113 -10.23 16.53 7.40
CA PRO A 113 -11.55 16.25 6.86
C PRO A 113 -12.40 17.49 7.10
N GLN A 114 -12.92 18.10 6.03
CA GLN A 114 -13.80 19.23 6.16
C GLN A 114 -15.01 18.75 6.96
N LEU A 115 -15.12 19.22 8.20
CA LEU A 115 -16.28 18.94 9.01
C LEU A 115 -17.49 19.47 8.25
N PRO A 116 -18.52 18.65 8.02
CA PRO A 116 -19.73 19.08 7.36
C PRO A 116 -20.24 20.35 8.06
N GLN A 117 -20.34 21.45 7.33
CA GLN A 117 -20.76 22.72 7.93
C GLN A 117 -22.25 22.71 8.24
N THR A 118 -22.99 21.79 7.61
CA THR A 118 -24.42 21.60 7.82
C THR A 118 -24.75 20.19 8.32
N PHE A 119 -25.80 20.10 9.12
CA PHE A 119 -26.33 18.83 9.62
C PHE A 119 -26.73 17.86 8.49
N LYS A 120 -27.21 18.41 7.35
CA LYS A 120 -27.56 17.62 6.16
C LYS A 120 -26.34 16.92 5.56
N GLU A 121 -25.23 17.63 5.39
CA GLU A 121 -24.00 17.05 4.86
C GLU A 121 -23.41 15.99 5.81
N ALA A 122 -23.52 16.22 7.12
CA ALA A 122 -23.11 15.24 8.13
C ALA A 122 -23.90 13.93 8.05
N LEU A 123 -25.22 14.02 7.88
CA LEU A 123 -26.08 12.86 7.71
C LEU A 123 -25.75 12.07 6.44
N VAL A 124 -25.50 12.75 5.32
CA VAL A 124 -25.14 12.09 4.05
C VAL A 124 -23.79 11.38 4.16
N ALA A 125 -22.79 12.03 4.77
CA ALA A 125 -21.48 11.42 5.00
C ALA A 125 -21.58 10.19 5.91
N LEU A 126 -22.37 10.28 6.99
CA LEU A 126 -22.60 9.17 7.90
C LEU A 126 -23.33 8.01 7.22
N LEU A 127 -24.35 8.29 6.40
CA LEU A 127 -25.06 7.26 5.64
C LEU A 127 -24.10 6.49 4.73
N GLY A 128 -23.25 7.19 3.98
CA GLY A 128 -22.25 6.53 3.13
C GLY A 128 -21.27 5.65 3.93
N GLN A 129 -20.85 6.10 5.11
CA GLN A 129 -20.00 5.32 6.00
C GLN A 129 -20.71 4.07 6.55
N VAL A 130 -21.99 4.19 6.92
CA VAL A 130 -22.81 3.08 7.40
C VAL A 130 -23.01 2.04 6.29
N GLU A 131 -23.39 2.47 5.08
CA GLU A 131 -23.55 1.57 3.94
C GLU A 131 -22.25 0.82 3.60
N GLN A 132 -21.10 1.50 3.66
CA GLN A 132 -19.80 0.85 3.45
C GLN A 132 -19.51 -0.18 4.54
N ASN A 133 -19.79 0.15 5.80
CA ASN A 133 -19.61 -0.78 6.91
C ASN A 133 -20.54 -2.00 6.80
N GLU A 134 -21.80 -1.82 6.41
CA GLU A 134 -22.73 -2.92 6.18
C GLU A 134 -22.26 -3.84 5.06
N ARG A 135 -21.74 -3.28 3.95
CA ARG A 135 -21.15 -4.08 2.86
C ARG A 135 -19.96 -4.90 3.34
N LEU A 136 -19.04 -4.28 4.09
CA LEU A 136 -17.88 -4.97 4.64
C LEU A 136 -18.28 -6.04 5.66
N GLN A 137 -19.32 -5.80 6.46
CA GLN A 137 -19.86 -6.79 7.38
C GLN A 137 -20.47 -7.97 6.63
N ALA A 138 -21.30 -7.72 5.61
CA ALA A 138 -21.88 -8.78 4.79
C ALA A 138 -20.78 -9.63 4.11
N GLU A 139 -19.75 -9.00 3.54
CA GLU A 139 -18.60 -9.73 2.97
C GLU A 139 -17.90 -10.58 4.03
N ASN A 140 -17.63 -10.02 5.21
CA ASN A 140 -17.02 -10.77 6.31
C ASN A 140 -17.90 -11.95 6.77
N GLU A 141 -19.22 -11.78 6.83
CA GLU A 141 -20.16 -12.86 7.17
C GLU A 141 -20.11 -14.00 6.15
N THR A 142 -19.96 -13.70 4.85
CA THR A 142 -19.79 -14.75 3.83
C THR A 142 -18.45 -15.47 3.92
N LEU A 143 -17.38 -14.77 4.31
CA LEU A 143 -16.02 -15.33 4.42
C LEU A 143 -15.79 -16.08 5.74
N ARG A 144 -16.52 -15.71 6.80
CA ARG A 144 -16.42 -16.31 8.14
C ARG A 144 -16.56 -17.84 8.14
N PRO A 145 -17.57 -18.48 7.51
CA PRO A 145 -17.66 -19.94 7.50
C PRO A 145 -16.47 -20.60 6.79
N LYS A 146 -15.92 -19.96 5.74
CA LYS A 146 -14.74 -20.45 5.02
C LYS A 146 -13.48 -20.38 5.89
N ALA A 147 -13.31 -19.30 6.64
CA ALA A 147 -12.22 -19.15 7.60
C ALA A 147 -12.33 -20.17 8.74
N GLN A 148 -13.52 -20.31 9.34
CA GLN A 148 -13.78 -21.29 10.39
C GLN A 148 -13.54 -22.73 9.93
N TYR A 149 -13.95 -23.08 8.71
CA TYR A 149 -13.66 -24.39 8.14
C TYR A 149 -12.16 -24.60 7.97
N ALA A 150 -11.43 -23.61 7.44
CA ALA A 150 -9.99 -23.72 7.27
C ALA A 150 -9.26 -23.89 8.63
N ASP A 151 -9.69 -23.18 9.67
CA ASP A 151 -9.16 -23.33 11.03
C ASP A 151 -9.49 -24.71 11.62
N ALA A 152 -10.71 -25.22 11.40
CA ALA A 152 -11.12 -26.55 11.83
C ALA A 152 -10.34 -27.67 11.12
N VAL A 153 -10.10 -27.54 9.82
CA VAL A 153 -9.28 -28.51 9.07
C VAL A 153 -7.82 -28.45 9.53
N LEU A 154 -7.23 -27.26 9.68
CA LEU A 154 -5.84 -27.13 10.13
C LEU A 154 -5.60 -27.67 11.55
N SER A 155 -6.63 -27.65 12.41
CA SER A 155 -6.57 -28.21 13.76
C SER A 155 -6.92 -29.70 13.83
N SER A 156 -7.32 -30.33 12.73
CA SER A 156 -7.60 -31.77 12.68
C SER A 156 -6.31 -32.60 12.84
N GLU A 157 -6.40 -33.69 13.59
CA GLU A 157 -5.33 -34.70 13.74
C GLU A 157 -5.24 -35.66 12.54
N THR A 158 -5.92 -35.36 11.43
CA THR A 158 -5.90 -36.21 10.24
C THR A 158 -4.51 -36.26 9.62
N GLU A 159 -4.01 -37.48 9.40
CA GLU A 159 -2.72 -37.75 8.79
C GLU A 159 -2.89 -38.21 7.34
N LEU A 160 -2.23 -37.54 6.42
CA LEU A 160 -2.33 -37.79 4.98
C LEU A 160 -1.06 -38.44 4.44
N THR A 161 -1.22 -39.47 3.62
CA THR A 161 -0.08 -40.06 2.91
C THR A 161 0.38 -39.14 1.79
N THR A 162 1.68 -39.23 1.42
CA THR A 162 2.22 -38.44 0.29
C THR A 162 1.47 -38.74 -1.02
N THR A 163 0.92 -39.95 -1.16
CA THR A 163 0.12 -40.34 -2.33
C THR A 163 -1.18 -39.53 -2.46
N VAL A 164 -1.84 -39.22 -1.35
CA VAL A 164 -3.06 -38.40 -1.35
C VAL A 164 -2.71 -37.00 -1.84
N ILE A 165 -1.76 -36.32 -1.17
CA ILE A 165 -1.33 -34.95 -1.54
C ILE A 165 -0.78 -34.89 -2.97
N GLY A 166 -0.04 -35.92 -3.40
CA GLY A 166 0.44 -36.02 -4.78
C GLY A 166 -0.70 -35.97 -5.80
N LYS A 167 -1.78 -36.74 -5.56
CA LYS A 167 -2.97 -36.73 -6.43
C LYS A 167 -3.64 -35.36 -6.47
N GLU A 168 -3.71 -34.65 -5.34
CA GLU A 168 -4.27 -33.28 -5.32
C GLU A 168 -3.46 -32.30 -6.16
N LEU A 169 -2.15 -32.52 -6.26
CA LEU A 169 -1.23 -31.73 -7.07
C LEU A 169 -1.07 -32.26 -8.51
N GLY A 170 -1.87 -33.25 -8.91
CA GLY A 170 -1.78 -33.86 -10.25
C GLY A 170 -0.49 -34.64 -10.52
N MET A 171 0.19 -35.15 -9.49
CA MET A 171 1.47 -35.86 -9.65
C MET A 171 1.59 -37.13 -8.80
N SER A 172 2.54 -38.01 -9.14
CA SER A 172 2.79 -39.20 -8.34
C SER A 172 3.50 -38.86 -7.02
N ALA A 173 3.35 -39.72 -6.00
CA ALA A 173 4.09 -39.58 -4.74
C ALA A 173 5.62 -39.51 -4.95
N ILE A 174 6.12 -40.25 -5.94
CA ILE A 174 7.55 -40.27 -6.32
C ILE A 174 7.97 -38.90 -6.88
N ALA A 175 7.17 -38.32 -7.78
CA ALA A 175 7.42 -37.00 -8.35
C ALA A 175 7.37 -35.91 -7.26
N LEU A 176 6.40 -36.01 -6.34
CA LEU A 176 6.28 -35.11 -5.21
C LEU A 176 7.50 -35.22 -4.27
N HIS A 177 7.94 -36.43 -3.91
CA HIS A 177 9.15 -36.62 -3.09
C HIS A 177 10.40 -36.03 -3.76
N LYS A 178 10.54 -36.19 -5.08
CA LYS A 178 11.66 -35.61 -5.84
C LYS A 178 11.64 -34.08 -5.77
N LYS A 179 10.47 -33.45 -5.93
CA LYS A 179 10.31 -31.99 -5.81
C LYS A 179 10.61 -31.52 -4.39
N LEU A 180 10.02 -32.14 -3.37
CA LEU A 180 10.24 -31.79 -1.97
C LEU A 180 11.70 -31.98 -1.55
N HIS A 181 12.39 -32.98 -2.10
CA HIS A 181 13.83 -33.15 -1.92
C HIS A 181 14.63 -32.01 -2.53
N ALA A 182 14.33 -31.63 -3.78
CA ALA A 182 15.02 -30.57 -4.48
C ALA A 182 14.89 -29.21 -3.78
N ILE A 183 13.74 -28.91 -3.19
CA ILE A 183 13.53 -27.68 -2.40
C ILE A 183 13.99 -27.80 -0.93
N GLY A 184 14.63 -28.92 -0.58
CA GLY A 184 15.19 -29.16 0.74
C GLY A 184 14.16 -29.29 1.86
N VAL A 185 12.99 -29.87 1.59
CA VAL A 185 11.93 -30.11 2.60
C VAL A 185 12.07 -31.48 3.26
N ILE A 186 12.32 -32.52 2.46
CA ILE A 186 12.60 -33.89 2.92
C ILE A 186 13.92 -34.40 2.38
N TRP A 187 14.54 -35.35 3.07
CA TRP A 187 15.69 -36.09 2.61
C TRP A 187 15.53 -37.59 2.80
N LYS A 188 16.35 -38.39 2.11
CA LYS A 188 16.23 -39.84 2.12
C LYS A 188 17.29 -40.44 3.04
N GLN A 189 16.86 -41.05 4.14
CA GLN A 189 17.70 -41.74 5.11
C GLN A 189 17.44 -43.24 5.07
N ARG A 190 18.44 -44.05 4.70
CA ARG A 190 18.36 -45.53 4.68
C ARG A 190 17.08 -46.08 3.99
N GLY A 191 16.65 -45.44 2.91
CA GLY A 191 15.45 -45.83 2.16
C GLY A 191 14.15 -45.14 2.57
N ILE A 192 14.14 -44.40 3.69
CA ILE A 192 12.97 -43.74 4.27
C ILE A 192 13.04 -42.23 4.02
N TRP A 193 11.91 -41.60 3.72
CA TRP A 193 11.83 -40.14 3.61
C TRP A 193 11.57 -39.51 4.98
N VAL A 194 12.38 -38.53 5.35
CA VAL A 194 12.32 -37.81 6.63
C VAL A 194 12.42 -36.31 6.39
N LEU A 195 11.87 -35.49 7.29
CA LEU A 195 11.98 -34.03 7.19
C LEU A 195 13.44 -33.58 7.42
N TYR A 196 13.83 -32.47 6.78
CA TYR A 196 15.03 -31.77 7.22
C TYR A 196 14.80 -31.17 8.61
N SER A 197 15.87 -31.09 9.42
CA SER A 197 15.83 -30.56 10.80
C SER A 197 15.17 -29.17 10.89
N LYS A 198 15.39 -28.30 9.90
CA LYS A 198 14.75 -26.96 9.81
C LYS A 198 13.22 -26.98 9.72
N HIS A 199 12.60 -28.12 9.43
CA HIS A 199 11.16 -28.31 9.24
C HIS A 199 10.54 -29.32 10.23
N GLU A 200 11.36 -29.95 11.08
CA GLU A 200 10.97 -31.04 11.99
C GLU A 200 10.17 -30.52 13.19
N ALA A 201 10.54 -29.36 13.76
CA ALA A 201 9.89 -28.78 14.93
C ALA A 201 8.53 -28.12 14.64
N GLN A 202 8.14 -27.99 13.36
CA GLN A 202 6.95 -27.24 12.95
C GLN A 202 5.68 -28.08 12.87
N GLY A 203 5.78 -29.40 13.07
CA GLY A 203 4.63 -30.32 13.09
C GLY A 203 4.03 -30.59 11.70
N TYR A 204 4.82 -30.52 10.63
CA TYR A 204 4.35 -30.73 9.26
C TYR A 204 4.17 -32.21 8.88
N ALA A 205 4.98 -33.10 9.45
CA ALA A 205 4.93 -34.51 9.13
C ALA A 205 5.32 -35.36 10.34
N VAL A 206 4.81 -36.59 10.36
CA VAL A 206 5.08 -37.59 11.39
C VAL A 206 5.61 -38.85 10.71
N LEU A 207 6.61 -39.49 11.31
CA LEU A 207 7.12 -40.78 10.85
C LEU A 207 6.31 -41.90 11.50
N LYS A 208 5.69 -42.77 10.69
CA LYS A 208 4.91 -43.92 11.16
C LYS A 208 5.61 -45.23 10.84
N THR A 209 5.33 -46.24 11.67
CA THR A 209 5.85 -47.60 11.53
C THR A 209 4.68 -48.54 11.24
N HIS A 210 4.78 -49.30 10.17
CA HIS A 210 3.80 -50.31 9.80
C HIS A 210 4.41 -51.71 9.83
N PRO A 211 3.90 -52.61 10.69
CA PRO A 211 4.34 -53.99 10.71
C PRO A 211 3.82 -54.72 9.46
N TYR A 212 4.65 -55.56 8.85
CA TYR A 212 4.24 -56.44 7.76
C TYR A 212 4.94 -57.79 7.91
N THR A 213 4.34 -58.84 7.36
CA THR A 213 4.95 -60.16 7.36
C THR A 213 5.64 -60.39 6.02
N ASP A 214 6.89 -60.83 6.06
CA ASP A 214 7.63 -61.16 4.84
C ASP A 214 7.16 -62.49 4.21
N SER A 215 7.64 -62.80 3.00
CA SER A 215 7.31 -64.05 2.31
C SER A 215 7.78 -65.31 3.03
N GLN A 216 8.58 -65.18 4.09
CA GLN A 216 9.09 -66.25 4.95
C GLN A 216 8.33 -66.33 6.29
N GLY A 217 7.23 -65.59 6.44
CA GLY A 217 6.41 -65.59 7.65
C GLY A 217 6.98 -64.82 8.83
N LYS A 218 8.09 -64.07 8.66
CA LYS A 218 8.71 -63.30 9.74
C LYS A 218 8.11 -61.90 9.84
N PRO A 219 7.84 -61.40 11.06
CA PRO A 219 7.39 -60.04 11.26
C PRO A 219 8.53 -59.05 10.95
N GLN A 220 8.22 -58.06 10.14
CA GLN A 220 9.08 -56.96 9.73
C GLN A 220 8.36 -55.64 9.95
N THR A 221 9.09 -54.53 9.93
CA THR A 221 8.50 -53.19 10.05
C THR A 221 8.97 -52.31 8.91
N LYS A 222 8.06 -51.49 8.38
CA LYS A 222 8.36 -50.48 7.36
C LYS A 222 8.01 -49.10 7.90
N HIS A 223 8.92 -48.15 7.76
CA HIS A 223 8.64 -46.76 8.12
C HIS A 223 8.21 -45.94 6.90
N TYR A 224 7.27 -45.02 7.08
CA TYR A 224 6.87 -44.05 6.07
C TYR A 224 6.43 -42.72 6.68
N LEU A 225 6.52 -41.67 5.86
CA LEU A 225 6.17 -40.31 6.23
C LEU A 225 4.69 -40.01 5.93
N VAL A 226 3.98 -39.49 6.92
CA VAL A 226 2.62 -38.93 6.78
C VAL A 226 2.63 -37.45 7.11
N TRP A 227 1.71 -36.69 6.53
CA TRP A 227 1.62 -35.24 6.61
C TRP A 227 0.39 -34.83 7.42
N THR A 228 0.55 -33.81 8.28
CA THR A 228 -0.60 -33.17 8.93
C THR A 228 -1.30 -32.24 7.96
N GLU A 229 -2.50 -31.74 8.28
CA GLU A 229 -3.16 -30.70 7.48
C GLU A 229 -2.31 -29.42 7.36
N LYS A 230 -1.56 -29.09 8.41
CA LYS A 230 -0.53 -28.03 8.38
C LYS A 230 0.60 -28.36 7.40
N GLY A 231 1.02 -29.62 7.34
CA GLY A 231 1.99 -30.12 6.36
C GLY A 231 1.48 -30.08 4.92
N ARG A 232 0.21 -30.42 4.70
CA ARG A 232 -0.47 -30.31 3.41
C ARG A 232 -0.48 -28.87 2.92
N LEU A 233 -0.91 -27.92 3.75
CA LEU A 233 -0.87 -26.49 3.42
C LEU A 233 0.57 -26.02 3.11
N PHE A 234 1.55 -26.47 3.88
CA PHE A 234 2.96 -26.15 3.65
C PHE A 234 3.44 -26.67 2.29
N ILE A 235 3.10 -27.90 1.91
CA ILE A 235 3.46 -28.46 0.60
C ILE A 235 2.80 -27.66 -0.53
N HIS A 236 1.48 -27.42 -0.45
CA HIS A 236 0.74 -26.68 -1.48
C HIS A 236 1.28 -25.26 -1.65
N SER A 237 1.52 -24.53 -0.57
CA SER A 237 2.08 -23.17 -0.63
C SER A 237 3.51 -23.12 -1.19
N LYS A 238 4.33 -24.16 -0.97
CA LYS A 238 5.70 -24.23 -1.51
C LYS A 238 5.74 -24.59 -3.00
N LEU A 239 4.78 -25.35 -3.48
CA LEU A 239 4.73 -25.81 -4.88
C LEU A 239 3.81 -24.94 -5.76
N ASN A 240 2.87 -24.24 -5.14
CA ASN A 240 2.00 -23.26 -5.76
C ASN A 240 1.92 -21.99 -4.88
N PRO A 241 2.71 -20.94 -5.19
CA PRO A 241 2.73 -19.70 -4.40
C PRO A 241 1.39 -18.94 -4.35
N ALA A 242 0.47 -19.25 -5.26
CA ALA A 242 -0.88 -18.68 -5.29
C ALA A 242 -1.85 -19.38 -4.32
N PHE A 243 -1.51 -20.57 -3.81
CA PHE A 243 -2.36 -21.32 -2.88
C PHE A 243 -2.44 -20.61 -1.52
N ARG A 244 -3.65 -20.49 -0.97
CA ARG A 244 -3.94 -19.85 0.31
C ARG A 244 -4.67 -20.82 1.23
N THR A 245 -4.63 -20.53 2.53
CA THR A 245 -5.34 -21.31 3.57
C THR A 245 -6.83 -21.45 3.27
N ALA A 246 -7.43 -20.45 2.63
CA ALA A 246 -8.81 -20.45 2.20
C ALA A 246 -9.11 -21.54 1.12
N ASP A 247 -8.11 -22.00 0.38
CA ASP A 247 -8.28 -23.00 -0.69
C ASP A 247 -8.34 -24.44 -0.14
N LEU A 248 -8.00 -24.63 1.14
CA LEU A 248 -8.22 -25.90 1.86
C LEU A 248 -9.72 -26.24 1.98
N ALA A 249 -10.61 -25.25 1.80
CA ALA A 249 -12.06 -25.39 1.90
C ALA A 249 -12.75 -26.02 0.69
N TYR A 250 -12.01 -26.28 -0.40
CA TYR A 250 -12.57 -26.93 -1.59
C TYR A 250 -12.17 -28.42 -1.62
N PRO A 251 -13.14 -29.36 -1.72
CA PRO A 251 -12.82 -30.71 -2.12
C PRO A 251 -12.14 -30.66 -3.49
N VAL A 252 -11.00 -31.34 -3.60
CA VAL A 252 -10.01 -31.33 -4.69
C VAL A 252 -10.60 -31.58 -6.09
N ASN A 253 -11.86 -32.03 -6.20
CA ASN A 253 -12.54 -32.32 -7.46
C ASN A 253 -13.11 -31.10 -8.22
N GLN A 254 -12.77 -29.85 -7.86
CA GLN A 254 -13.22 -28.67 -8.63
C GLN A 254 -12.11 -27.70 -9.07
N LEU A 255 -10.83 -27.98 -8.77
CA LEU A 255 -9.73 -27.26 -9.42
C LEU A 255 -9.47 -27.92 -10.77
N GLY A 256 -10.29 -27.56 -11.76
CA GLY A 256 -10.07 -27.90 -13.16
C GLY A 256 -8.73 -27.36 -13.63
N ILE A 257 -7.70 -28.18 -13.54
CA ILE A 257 -6.44 -27.98 -14.25
C ILE A 257 -6.50 -28.99 -15.40
N ALA A 258 -6.72 -28.44 -16.60
CA ALA A 258 -6.75 -29.16 -17.87
C ALA A 258 -5.45 -29.91 -18.16
#